data_AF-A0A1E5MF22-F1
#
_entry.id   AF-A0A1E5MF22-F1
#
_cell.length_a   1.000
_cell.length_b   1.000
_cell.length_c   1.000
_cell.angle_alpha   90.00
_cell.angle_beta   90.00
_cell.angle_gamma   90.00
#
_symmetry.space_group_name_H-M   'P 1'
#
loop_
_entity.id
_entity.type
_entity.pdbx_description
1 polymer ?
#
loop_
_entity_poly.entity_id
_entity_poly.type
_entity_poly.pdbx_seq_one_letter_code
_entity_poly.pdbx_strand_id
1 'polypeptide(L)'
;MTVGPGCDDANSRRRVEGRRVSLTPVSVRVRHWPRTLDISVLHSSTCSRKLRTEPARCRPGKDDSMRLELHHTTILASAATVAIAASAVVASPATASARTPAEPPRLAERTVQALYDATDPRTHVFDGGAARASGVEAGLVDDYATGFAATGGSVRGATVDSARLSSLRAAGDVRACSGRTRSDYTGAQLNVYLSSCNTNRLLAVIGGGTGVVGTIAGILAPTGLGAAAAGALAGVLAVAGAFLGVCAAKGRGTVIHNIPPSTITWCNSQ
;
A
#
# COMPACT_ATOMS: atom_id res chain seq x y z
N MET A 1 -7.02 -29.49 -64.53
CA MET A 1 -7.25 -28.19 -65.19
C MET A 1 -7.72 -27.25 -64.08
N THR A 2 -7.07 -26.19 -63.65
CA THR A 2 -5.99 -25.38 -64.22
C THR A 2 -5.36 -24.60 -63.06
N VAL A 3 -4.05 -24.35 -63.17
CA VAL A 3 -3.18 -23.60 -62.25
C VAL A 3 -3.50 -22.09 -62.30
N GLY A 4 -3.26 -21.35 -61.21
CA GLY A 4 -3.20 -19.88 -61.22
C GLY A 4 -2.91 -19.24 -59.86
N PRO A 5 -1.77 -18.54 -59.64
CA PRO A 5 -1.23 -18.17 -58.32
C PRO A 5 -1.55 -16.73 -57.89
N GLY A 6 -1.31 -16.40 -56.62
CA GLY A 6 -1.50 -15.03 -56.12
C GLY A 6 -0.83 -14.73 -54.78
N CYS A 7 0.43 -14.30 -54.88
CA CYS A 7 1.15 -13.31 -54.07
C CYS A 7 1.33 -13.51 -52.55
N ASP A 8 2.61 -13.70 -52.22
CA ASP A 8 3.28 -13.30 -50.98
C ASP A 8 2.84 -11.92 -50.49
N ASP A 9 2.61 -11.81 -49.18
CA ASP A 9 2.75 -10.53 -48.49
C ASP A 9 3.59 -10.68 -47.22
N ALA A 10 4.66 -9.90 -47.23
CA ALA A 10 5.75 -9.94 -46.30
C ALA A 10 5.40 -9.17 -45.01
N ASN A 11 5.79 -9.78 -43.89
CA ASN A 11 6.59 -9.14 -42.86
C ASN A 11 6.14 -7.75 -42.34
N SER A 12 5.33 -7.74 -41.28
CA SER A 12 5.28 -6.60 -40.36
C SER A 12 5.20 -7.03 -38.88
N ARG A 13 6.22 -7.74 -38.42
CA ARG A 13 6.47 -7.89 -36.97
C ARG A 13 6.94 -6.55 -36.39
N ARG A 14 6.02 -5.70 -35.95
CA ARG A 14 6.35 -4.57 -35.05
C ARG A 14 6.68 -5.13 -33.67
N ARG A 15 7.97 -5.33 -33.44
CA ARG A 15 8.56 -5.56 -32.12
C ARG A 15 8.44 -4.24 -31.34
N VAL A 16 7.48 -4.15 -30.43
CA VAL A 16 7.43 -3.06 -29.45
C VAL A 16 8.54 -3.33 -28.44
N GLU A 17 9.71 -2.72 -28.67
CA GLU A 17 10.84 -2.74 -27.75
C GLU A 17 10.46 -1.94 -26.51
N GLY A 18 10.18 -2.65 -25.41
CA GLY A 18 9.79 -2.04 -24.14
C GLY A 18 10.85 -1.07 -23.64
N ARG A 19 10.48 0.20 -23.50
CA ARG A 19 11.22 1.16 -22.67
C ARG A 19 11.21 0.65 -21.24
N ARG A 20 12.33 0.10 -20.77
CA ARG A 20 12.59 -0.02 -19.34
C ARG A 20 12.82 1.38 -18.79
N VAL A 21 11.86 1.87 -18.00
CA VAL A 21 12.09 3.03 -17.13
C VAL A 21 12.94 2.51 -15.97
N SER A 22 14.24 2.76 -16.04
CA SER A 22 15.17 2.51 -14.95
C SER A 22 14.97 3.62 -13.91
N LEU A 23 14.27 3.33 -12.82
CA LEU A 23 14.17 4.24 -11.68
C LEU A 23 15.53 4.25 -10.95
N THR A 24 16.18 5.41 -10.95
CA THR A 24 17.43 5.62 -10.20
C THR A 24 17.16 5.56 -8.70
N PRO A 25 18.03 4.91 -7.91
CA PRO A 25 17.91 4.93 -6.46
C PRO A 25 18.17 6.35 -5.93
N VAL A 26 17.17 6.93 -5.29
CA VAL A 26 17.31 8.18 -4.54
C VAL A 26 17.92 7.83 -3.19
N SER A 27 19.13 8.31 -2.93
CA SER A 27 19.77 8.16 -1.62
C SER A 27 19.40 9.35 -0.74
N VAL A 28 18.59 9.11 0.28
CA VAL A 28 18.26 10.12 1.30
C VAL A 28 19.26 9.98 2.43
N ARG A 29 20.02 11.03 2.73
CA ARG A 29 20.97 11.05 3.85
C ARG A 29 20.41 11.98 4.91
N VAL A 30 20.03 11.42 6.06
CA VAL A 30 19.55 12.17 7.22
C VAL A 30 20.73 12.40 8.17
N ARG A 31 21.05 13.66 8.49
CA ARG A 31 21.97 13.99 9.58
C ARG A 31 21.20 14.56 10.75
N HIS A 32 21.45 14.03 11.94
CA HIS A 32 20.89 14.53 13.18
C HIS A 32 21.84 15.55 13.81
N TRP A 33 21.35 16.76 14.03
CA TRP A 33 21.96 17.75 14.93
C TRP A 33 20.96 18.03 16.06
N PRO A 34 21.41 18.45 17.25
CA PRO A 34 20.58 18.46 18.45
C PRO A 34 19.35 19.39 18.40
N ARG A 35 19.18 20.25 17.38
CA ARG A 35 18.05 21.19 17.30
C ARG A 35 17.45 21.44 15.90
N THR A 36 17.91 20.77 14.84
CA THR A 36 17.32 20.92 13.49
C THR A 36 17.48 19.65 12.67
N LEU A 37 16.45 19.33 11.88
CA LEU A 37 16.46 18.25 10.90
C LEU A 37 16.62 18.85 9.50
N ASP A 38 17.72 18.52 8.84
CA ASP A 38 18.01 18.99 7.48
C ASP A 38 17.93 17.79 6.52
N ILE A 39 17.10 17.93 5.47
CA ILE A 39 16.87 16.89 4.47
C ILE A 39 17.34 17.44 3.12
N SER A 40 18.48 16.95 2.65
CA SER A 40 19.00 17.31 1.34
C SER A 40 18.81 16.14 0.35
N VAL A 41 18.17 16.42 -0.79
CA VAL A 41 17.98 15.45 -1.88
C VAL A 41 19.03 15.68 -2.95
N LEU A 42 20.00 14.77 -3.06
CA LEU A 42 21.04 14.81 -4.08
C LEU A 42 20.62 13.99 -5.31
N HIS A 43 20.50 14.66 -6.45
CA HIS A 43 20.28 14.00 -7.74
C HIS A 43 21.63 13.62 -8.36
N SER A 44 21.89 12.32 -8.47
CA SER A 44 23.06 11.79 -9.19
C SER A 44 22.75 11.68 -10.68
N SER A 45 23.39 12.50 -11.51
CA SER A 45 23.36 12.35 -12.96
C SER A 45 24.40 11.32 -13.39
N THR A 46 23.97 10.15 -13.88
CA THR A 46 24.87 9.16 -14.50
C THR A 46 24.64 9.07 -16.01
N CYS A 47 25.76 9.17 -16.74
CA CYS A 47 25.89 9.03 -18.18
C CYS A 47 25.70 7.56 -18.59
N SER A 48 24.71 7.28 -19.45
CA SER A 48 24.39 5.93 -19.90
C SER A 48 25.32 5.48 -21.04
N ARG A 49 26.19 4.51 -20.78
CA ARG A 49 27.11 3.92 -21.75
C ARG A 49 26.48 2.66 -22.38
N LYS A 50 26.31 2.67 -23.70
CA LYS A 50 25.81 1.54 -24.50
C LYS A 50 26.99 0.60 -24.80
N LEU A 51 26.89 -0.67 -24.43
CA LEU A 51 27.88 -1.71 -24.70
C LEU A 51 27.99 -1.97 -26.22
N ARG A 52 29.09 -1.54 -26.83
CA ARG A 52 29.69 -2.19 -27.99
C ARG A 52 31.18 -2.38 -27.74
N THR A 53 31.63 -3.57 -28.08
CA THR A 53 33.00 -4.07 -28.06
C THR A 53 33.85 -3.31 -29.09
N GLU A 54 34.66 -2.36 -28.61
CA GLU A 54 35.84 -1.82 -29.30
C GLU A 54 36.72 -1.10 -28.25
N PRO A 55 38.07 -1.20 -28.32
CA PRO A 55 38.97 -0.54 -27.37
C PRO A 55 39.09 0.95 -27.69
N ALA A 56 38.26 1.77 -27.02
CA ALA A 56 38.30 3.23 -27.17
C ALA A 56 39.44 3.85 -26.35
N ARG A 57 40.38 4.51 -27.06
CA ARG A 57 41.36 5.45 -26.50
C ARG A 57 40.63 6.66 -25.92
N CYS A 58 40.89 7.00 -24.67
CA CYS A 58 40.46 8.27 -24.07
C CYS A 58 41.30 9.41 -24.65
N ARG A 59 40.70 10.32 -25.42
CA ARG A 59 41.23 11.67 -25.64
C ARG A 59 40.65 12.62 -24.57
N PRO A 60 41.45 13.52 -23.98
CA PRO A 60 40.92 14.58 -23.12
C PRO A 60 40.04 15.52 -23.95
N GLY A 61 38.79 15.68 -23.50
CA GLY A 61 37.80 16.57 -24.10
C GLY A 61 38.15 18.03 -23.82
N LYS A 62 37.99 18.83 -24.88
CA LYS A 62 38.17 20.28 -24.95
C LYS A 62 37.10 20.99 -24.11
N ASP A 63 37.50 21.99 -23.35
CA ASP A 63 36.61 22.82 -22.52
C ASP A 63 35.65 23.64 -23.41
N ASP A 64 34.42 23.16 -23.54
CA ASP A 64 33.33 23.97 -24.11
C ASP A 64 32.78 24.89 -23.01
N SER A 65 33.33 26.11 -23.01
CA SER A 65 32.79 27.25 -22.27
C SER A 65 31.38 27.58 -22.78
N MET A 66 30.35 27.21 -22.03
CA MET A 66 29.01 27.76 -22.24
C MET A 66 29.01 29.25 -21.87
N ARG A 67 29.13 30.11 -22.89
CA ARG A 67 28.68 31.50 -22.84
C ARG A 67 27.16 31.50 -22.63
N LEU A 68 26.72 31.85 -21.42
CA LEU A 68 25.37 32.38 -21.24
C LEU A 68 25.32 33.77 -21.87
N GLU A 69 24.70 33.87 -23.03
CA GLU A 69 24.30 35.16 -23.61
C GLU A 69 23.22 35.78 -22.70
N LEU A 70 23.65 36.82 -21.99
CA LEU A 70 22.84 37.65 -21.12
C LEU A 70 21.97 38.55 -22.01
N HIS A 71 20.73 38.13 -22.26
CA HIS A 71 19.74 39.02 -22.86
C HIS A 71 19.44 40.17 -21.89
N HIS A 72 20.00 41.34 -22.20
CA HIS A 72 19.67 42.63 -21.61
C HIS A 72 18.16 42.88 -21.80
N THR A 73 17.39 42.55 -20.78
CA THR A 73 15.99 42.97 -20.67
C THR A 73 15.98 44.18 -19.76
N THR A 74 15.86 45.35 -20.38
CA THR A 74 15.86 46.66 -19.76
C THR A 74 14.79 46.74 -18.66
N ILE A 75 15.25 47.11 -17.47
CA ILE A 75 14.49 47.27 -16.25
C ILE A 75 13.60 48.52 -16.38
N LEU A 76 12.28 48.36 -16.35
CA LEU A 76 11.36 49.42 -15.93
C LEU A 76 11.09 49.22 -14.43
N ALA A 77 11.65 50.14 -13.66
CA ALA A 77 11.45 50.26 -12.23
C ALA A 77 9.99 50.68 -11.94
N SER A 78 9.21 49.78 -11.35
CA SER A 78 8.02 50.14 -10.58
C SER A 78 8.29 49.79 -9.12
N ALA A 79 8.63 50.82 -8.35
CA ALA A 79 8.72 50.77 -6.91
C ALA A 79 7.34 50.47 -6.32
N ALA A 80 7.18 49.27 -5.77
CA ALA A 80 6.08 48.93 -4.88
C ALA A 80 6.68 48.33 -3.60
N THR A 81 7.04 49.23 -2.68
CA THR A 81 7.39 48.91 -1.30
C THR A 81 6.11 48.44 -0.60
N VAL A 82 5.79 47.14 -0.69
CA VAL A 82 4.74 46.53 0.13
C VAL A 82 5.40 45.80 1.28
N ALA A 83 5.23 46.36 2.46
CA ALA A 83 5.62 45.79 3.74
C ALA A 83 4.98 44.41 3.94
N ILE A 84 5.77 43.34 3.77
CA ILE A 84 5.41 41.98 4.23
C ILE A 84 6.24 41.72 5.49
N ALA A 85 5.86 42.39 6.58
CA ALA A 85 6.46 42.23 7.89
C ALA A 85 5.37 42.25 8.96
N ALA A 86 4.38 41.35 8.91
CA ALA A 86 3.44 41.16 10.02
C ALA A 86 2.55 39.89 9.91
N SER A 87 3.05 38.79 9.36
CA SER A 87 2.32 37.50 9.45
C SER A 87 3.26 36.31 9.60
N ALA A 88 4.26 36.46 10.47
CA ALA A 88 4.67 35.34 11.31
C ALA A 88 3.52 35.08 12.27
N VAL A 89 2.45 34.43 11.77
CA VAL A 89 1.46 33.79 12.61
C VAL A 89 2.25 32.94 13.58
N VAL A 90 2.11 33.25 14.85
CA VAL A 90 2.63 32.46 15.95
C VAL A 90 1.98 31.09 15.79
N ALA A 91 2.61 30.20 15.02
CA ALA A 91 2.30 28.79 15.06
C ALA A 91 2.79 28.37 16.44
N SER A 92 1.93 28.61 17.45
CA SER A 92 2.07 27.96 18.74
C SER A 92 2.38 26.51 18.41
N PRO A 93 3.50 25.95 18.90
CA PRO A 93 3.76 24.54 18.71
C PRO A 93 2.47 23.86 19.15
N ALA A 94 1.86 23.10 18.25
CA ALA A 94 0.70 22.31 18.60
C ALA A 94 1.19 21.40 19.71
N THR A 95 0.98 21.82 20.95
CA THR A 95 1.08 20.98 22.13
C THR A 95 -0.07 20.01 21.96
N ALA A 96 0.16 19.00 21.13
CA ALA A 96 -0.58 17.76 21.20
C ALA A 96 -0.44 17.36 22.65
N SER A 97 -1.50 17.60 23.44
CA SER A 97 -1.57 17.11 24.80
C SER A 97 -1.09 15.67 24.77
N ALA A 98 -0.24 15.30 25.73
CA ALA A 98 0.16 13.91 25.92
C ALA A 98 -1.12 13.09 26.10
N ARG A 99 -1.68 12.67 24.97
CA ARG A 99 -2.88 11.86 24.93
C ARG A 99 -2.36 10.53 25.35
N THR A 100 -2.74 10.09 26.54
CA THR A 100 -2.59 8.69 26.93
C THR A 100 -3.03 7.89 25.70
N PRO A 101 -2.14 7.07 25.10
CA PRO A 101 -2.51 6.30 23.92
C PRO A 101 -3.79 5.57 24.28
N ALA A 102 -4.89 5.90 23.59
CA ALA A 102 -6.13 5.15 23.78
C ALA A 102 -5.77 3.69 23.56
N GLU A 103 -6.15 2.82 24.50
CA GLU A 103 -5.89 1.40 24.34
C GLU A 103 -6.45 0.99 22.97
N PRO A 104 -5.61 0.44 22.08
CA PRO A 104 -6.05 0.17 20.73
C PRO A 104 -7.27 -0.75 20.80
N PRO A 105 -8.33 -0.50 20.02
CA PRO A 105 -9.51 -1.35 20.05
C PRO A 105 -9.07 -2.78 19.72
N ARG A 106 -9.09 -3.65 20.73
CA ARG A 106 -8.77 -5.07 20.62
C ARG A 106 -10.07 -5.84 20.74
N LEU A 107 -10.35 -6.67 19.73
CA LEU A 107 -11.39 -7.68 19.89
C LEU A 107 -10.90 -8.71 20.90
N ALA A 108 -11.77 -9.09 21.83
CA ALA A 108 -11.47 -10.18 22.73
C ALA A 108 -11.22 -11.46 21.93
N GLU A 109 -10.22 -12.26 22.32
CA GLU A 109 -9.84 -13.48 21.61
C GLU A 109 -11.04 -14.41 21.39
N ARG A 110 -11.87 -14.60 22.43
CA ARG A 110 -13.12 -15.36 22.36
C ARG A 110 -14.08 -14.88 21.26
N THR A 111 -14.13 -13.57 21.03
CA THR A 111 -15.03 -12.97 20.04
C THR A 111 -14.53 -13.24 18.63
N VAL A 112 -13.22 -13.15 18.42
CA VAL A 112 -12.62 -13.49 17.13
C VAL A 112 -12.72 -14.99 16.88
N GLN A 113 -12.51 -15.82 17.90
CA GLN A 113 -12.68 -17.27 17.78
C GLN A 113 -14.11 -17.64 17.37
N ALA A 114 -15.13 -17.03 17.98
CA ALA A 114 -16.52 -17.25 17.59
C ALA A 114 -16.83 -16.85 16.14
N LEU A 115 -16.24 -15.76 15.63
CA LEU A 115 -16.38 -15.36 14.22
C LEU A 115 -15.69 -16.37 13.28
N TYR A 116 -14.54 -16.91 13.69
CA TYR A 116 -13.80 -17.91 12.93
C TYR A 116 -14.49 -19.28 12.93
N ASP A 117 -15.02 -19.73 14.06
CA ASP A 117 -15.78 -20.99 14.17
C ASP A 117 -17.05 -20.93 13.32
N ALA A 118 -17.62 -19.74 13.16
CA ALA A 118 -18.74 -19.47 12.27
C ALA A 118 -18.36 -19.34 10.78
N THR A 119 -17.07 -19.43 10.44
CA THR A 119 -16.57 -19.33 9.07
C THR A 119 -16.07 -20.69 8.59
N ASP A 120 -16.65 -21.20 7.51
CA ASP A 120 -16.14 -22.40 6.85
C ASP A 120 -15.13 -22.02 5.76
N PRO A 121 -13.82 -22.26 5.96
CA PRO A 121 -12.80 -21.92 4.99
C PRO A 121 -12.84 -22.83 3.74
N ARG A 122 -13.48 -24.00 3.81
CA ARG A 122 -13.57 -24.94 2.67
C ARG A 122 -14.64 -24.51 1.69
N THR A 123 -15.79 -24.09 2.21
CA THR A 123 -16.92 -23.61 1.37
C THR A 123 -16.91 -22.10 1.17
N HIS A 124 -16.02 -21.38 1.85
CA HIS A 124 -15.91 -19.92 1.80
C HIS A 124 -17.23 -19.24 2.20
N VAL A 125 -17.85 -19.75 3.27
CA VAL A 125 -19.14 -19.28 3.82
C VAL A 125 -18.95 -18.78 5.24
N PHE A 126 -19.52 -17.62 5.56
CA PHE A 126 -19.65 -17.11 6.93
C PHE A 126 -21.11 -17.19 7.40
N ASP A 127 -21.33 -17.74 8.59
CA ASP A 127 -22.61 -17.87 9.26
C ASP A 127 -22.74 -16.89 10.43
N GLY A 128 -23.31 -15.72 10.17
CA GLY A 128 -23.56 -14.73 11.22
C GLY A 128 -24.55 -15.18 12.28
N GLY A 129 -25.46 -16.11 11.96
CA GLY A 129 -26.38 -16.68 12.94
C GLY A 129 -25.63 -17.49 13.98
N ALA A 130 -24.69 -18.34 13.54
CA ALA A 130 -23.80 -19.10 14.42
C ALA A 130 -22.92 -18.17 15.28
N ALA A 131 -22.35 -17.11 14.70
CA ALA A 131 -21.54 -16.16 15.45
C ALA A 131 -22.34 -15.45 16.56
N ARG A 132 -23.58 -15.02 16.27
CA ARG A 132 -24.45 -14.39 17.28
C ARG A 132 -24.90 -15.38 18.36
N ALA A 133 -25.15 -16.64 18.00
CA ALA A 133 -25.47 -17.69 18.97
C ALA A 133 -24.31 -17.91 19.97
N SER A 134 -23.07 -17.67 19.55
CA SER A 134 -21.87 -17.67 20.40
C SER A 134 -21.66 -16.36 21.19
N GLY A 135 -22.63 -15.43 21.17
CA GLY A 135 -22.60 -14.19 21.95
C GLY A 135 -21.83 -13.04 21.32
N VAL A 136 -21.49 -13.10 20.02
CA VAL A 136 -20.87 -11.98 19.32
C VAL A 136 -21.90 -10.87 19.06
N GLU A 137 -21.51 -9.62 19.33
CA GLU A 137 -22.35 -8.45 19.08
C GLU A 137 -22.78 -8.35 17.61
N ALA A 138 -24.04 -8.03 17.36
CA ALA A 138 -24.60 -7.96 16.01
C ALA A 138 -23.85 -7.00 15.08
N GLY A 139 -23.45 -5.81 15.56
CA GLY A 139 -22.69 -4.84 14.77
C GLY A 139 -21.35 -5.41 14.29
N LEU A 140 -20.63 -6.12 15.17
CA LEU A 140 -19.36 -6.75 14.83
C LEU A 140 -19.53 -7.92 13.85
N VAL A 141 -20.61 -8.70 13.99
CA VAL A 141 -20.97 -9.75 13.02
C VAL A 141 -21.22 -9.16 11.64
N ASP A 142 -21.93 -8.04 11.56
CA ASP A 142 -22.26 -7.37 10.30
C ASP A 142 -21.03 -6.70 9.66
N ASP A 143 -20.13 -6.13 10.47
CA ASP A 143 -18.83 -5.60 10.01
C ASP A 143 -17.91 -6.71 9.46
N TYR A 144 -17.86 -7.85 10.15
CA TYR A 144 -17.12 -9.03 9.71
C TYR A 144 -17.70 -9.61 8.41
N ALA A 145 -19.03 -9.79 8.36
CA ALA A 145 -19.75 -10.23 7.17
C ALA A 145 -19.45 -9.34 5.96
N THR A 146 -19.44 -8.02 6.15
CA THR A 146 -19.13 -7.07 5.08
C THR A 146 -17.70 -7.23 4.57
N GLY A 147 -16.73 -7.39 5.47
CA GLY A 147 -15.33 -7.65 5.11
C GLY A 147 -15.13 -8.99 4.39
N PHE A 148 -15.81 -10.04 4.87
CA PHE A 148 -15.77 -11.38 4.28
C PHE A 148 -16.41 -11.42 2.89
N ALA A 149 -17.57 -10.78 2.70
CA ALA A 149 -18.22 -10.65 1.40
C ALA A 149 -17.37 -9.87 0.37
N ALA A 150 -16.52 -8.95 0.84
CA ALA A 150 -15.62 -8.19 -0.02
C ALA A 150 -14.48 -9.04 -0.62
N THR A 151 -14.14 -10.18 -0.01
CA THR A 151 -13.15 -11.13 -0.54
C THR A 151 -13.75 -12.17 -1.49
N GLY A 152 -15.08 -12.11 -1.72
CA GLY A 152 -15.82 -13.09 -2.52
C GLY A 152 -16.44 -14.22 -1.71
N GLY A 153 -16.44 -14.12 -0.38
CA GLY A 153 -17.14 -15.05 0.50
C GLY A 153 -18.67 -14.92 0.42
N SER A 154 -19.37 -16.03 0.68
CA SER A 154 -20.82 -16.02 0.86
C SER A 154 -21.17 -15.78 2.32
N VAL A 155 -22.20 -14.99 2.58
CA VAL A 155 -22.65 -14.67 3.95
C VAL A 155 -24.09 -15.14 4.14
N ARG A 156 -24.36 -15.77 5.28
CA ARG A 156 -25.73 -16.12 5.72
C ARG A 156 -25.95 -15.64 7.15
N GLY A 157 -27.19 -15.31 7.48
CA GLY A 157 -27.55 -14.92 8.85
C GLY A 157 -26.84 -13.66 9.37
N ALA A 158 -26.33 -12.78 8.50
CA ALA A 158 -25.77 -11.47 8.85
C ALA A 158 -26.19 -10.40 7.85
N THR A 159 -26.18 -9.14 8.28
CA THR A 159 -26.38 -8.02 7.38
C THR A 159 -25.06 -7.67 6.72
N VAL A 160 -25.09 -7.38 5.41
CA VAL A 160 -23.93 -6.90 4.66
C VAL A 160 -24.20 -5.45 4.27
N ASP A 161 -23.33 -4.53 4.68
CA ASP A 161 -23.41 -3.14 4.25
C ASP A 161 -23.05 -3.05 2.77
N SER A 162 -24.07 -2.90 1.93
CA SER A 162 -23.93 -2.87 0.47
C SER A 162 -23.10 -1.67 -0.03
N ALA A 163 -23.19 -0.51 0.63
CA ALA A 163 -22.45 0.68 0.26
C ALA A 163 -20.97 0.48 0.55
N ARG A 164 -20.64 0.01 1.77
CA ARG A 164 -19.26 -0.33 2.15
C ARG A 164 -18.70 -1.46 1.28
N LEU A 165 -19.46 -2.52 1.04
CA LEU A 165 -19.07 -3.62 0.16
C LEU A 165 -18.73 -3.14 -1.25
N SER A 166 -19.53 -2.23 -1.82
CA SER A 166 -19.26 -1.67 -3.15
C SER A 166 -17.95 -0.89 -3.18
N SER A 167 -17.68 -0.08 -2.15
CA SER A 167 -16.42 0.65 -2.01
C SER A 167 -15.22 -0.29 -1.88
N LEU A 168 -15.35 -1.38 -1.10
CA LEU A 168 -14.29 -2.37 -0.94
C LEU A 168 -14.04 -3.15 -2.23
N ARG A 169 -15.09 -3.51 -2.96
CA ARG A 169 -14.95 -4.16 -4.27
C ARG A 169 -14.26 -3.24 -5.26
N ALA A 170 -14.65 -1.97 -5.33
CA ALA A 170 -14.01 -0.97 -6.18
C ALA A 170 -12.51 -0.79 -5.84
N ALA A 171 -12.16 -0.75 -4.55
CA ALA A 171 -10.76 -0.69 -4.11
C ALA A 171 -9.96 -1.94 -4.54
N GLY A 172 -10.60 -3.10 -4.61
CA GLY A 172 -10.02 -4.34 -5.09
C GLY A 172 -10.06 -4.52 -6.61
N ASP A 173 -10.76 -3.69 -7.38
CA ASP A 173 -10.97 -3.84 -8.83
C ASP A 173 -9.83 -3.19 -9.64
N VAL A 174 -8.60 -3.50 -9.27
CA VAL A 174 -7.42 -3.16 -10.07
C VAL A 174 -7.25 -4.30 -11.06
N ARG A 175 -7.43 -4.02 -12.37
CA ARG A 175 -7.54 -4.96 -13.52
C ARG A 175 -6.51 -6.12 -13.63
N ALA A 176 -5.58 -6.27 -12.69
CA ALA A 176 -4.86 -7.51 -12.43
C ALA A 176 -4.49 -7.62 -10.94
N CYS A 177 -5.35 -8.24 -10.13
CA CYS A 177 -4.95 -8.74 -8.81
C CYS A 177 -3.74 -9.67 -8.99
N SER A 178 -2.69 -9.47 -8.20
CA SER A 178 -1.55 -10.38 -8.22
C SER A 178 -1.03 -10.63 -6.81
N GLY A 179 -0.25 -11.71 -6.66
CA GLY A 179 0.24 -12.20 -5.37
C GLY A 179 -0.59 -13.34 -4.80
N ARG A 180 -0.29 -13.70 -3.55
CA ARG A 180 -0.97 -14.77 -2.83
C ARG A 180 -1.58 -14.22 -1.54
N THR A 181 -2.72 -14.79 -1.18
CA THR A 181 -3.34 -14.60 0.14
C THR A 181 -3.14 -15.89 0.93
N ARG A 182 -2.26 -15.86 1.94
CA ARG A 182 -1.97 -17.01 2.82
C ARG A 182 -1.28 -16.54 4.09
N SER A 183 -1.21 -17.40 5.10
CA SER A 183 -0.28 -17.23 6.22
C SER A 183 0.72 -18.38 6.31
N ASP A 184 1.92 -18.09 6.79
CA ASP A 184 2.88 -19.10 7.24
C ASP A 184 3.64 -18.64 8.49
N TYR A 185 4.35 -19.58 9.12
CA TYR A 185 5.23 -19.31 10.25
C TYR A 185 6.68 -19.60 9.85
N THR A 186 7.58 -18.67 10.15
CA THR A 186 9.03 -18.86 10.05
C THR A 186 9.65 -18.70 11.43
N GLY A 187 9.89 -19.82 12.11
CA GLY A 187 10.26 -19.80 13.53
C GLY A 187 9.10 -19.24 14.37
N ALA A 188 9.38 -18.21 15.19
CA ALA A 188 8.37 -17.50 15.98
C ALA A 188 7.63 -16.39 15.22
N GLN A 189 8.00 -16.14 13.96
CA GLN A 189 7.46 -15.05 13.16
C GLN A 189 6.28 -15.53 12.32
N LEU A 190 5.14 -14.85 12.47
CA LEU A 190 3.97 -15.00 11.61
C LEU A 190 4.14 -14.11 10.38
N ASN A 191 4.03 -14.70 9.19
CA ASN A 191 4.00 -13.96 7.93
C ASN A 191 2.62 -14.09 7.29
N VAL A 192 2.00 -12.95 6.99
CA VAL A 192 0.69 -12.86 6.36
C VAL A 192 0.86 -12.22 4.99
N TYR A 193 0.64 -13.02 3.97
CA TYR A 193 0.68 -12.61 2.58
C TYR A 193 -0.72 -12.15 2.20
N LEU A 194 -0.83 -10.93 1.69
CA LEU A 194 -2.05 -10.37 1.12
C LEU A 194 -1.81 -10.02 -0.34
N SER A 195 -2.63 -10.57 -1.24
CA SER A 195 -2.66 -10.15 -2.64
C SER A 195 -2.91 -8.65 -2.79
N SER A 196 -2.52 -8.06 -3.91
CA SER A 196 -2.69 -6.62 -4.17
C SER A 196 -4.13 -6.13 -3.95
N CYS A 197 -5.12 -6.96 -4.27
CA CYS A 197 -6.53 -6.61 -4.10
C CYS A 197 -6.99 -6.66 -2.65
N ASN A 198 -6.50 -7.61 -1.85
CA ASN A 198 -6.78 -7.63 -0.42
C ASN A 198 -6.03 -6.50 0.31
N THR A 199 -4.81 -6.16 -0.12
CA THR A 199 -4.08 -4.99 0.38
C THR A 199 -4.85 -3.70 0.13
N ASN A 200 -5.37 -3.48 -1.09
CA ASN A 200 -6.13 -2.27 -1.39
C ASN A 200 -7.46 -2.19 -0.65
N ARG A 201 -8.16 -3.32 -0.50
CA ARG A 201 -9.36 -3.40 0.36
C ARG A 201 -9.03 -3.02 1.79
N LEU A 202 -7.93 -3.56 2.34
CA LEU A 202 -7.49 -3.26 3.70
C LEU A 202 -7.22 -1.76 3.87
N LEU A 203 -6.52 -1.14 2.93
CA LEU A 203 -6.28 0.31 2.94
C LEU A 203 -7.58 1.12 2.86
N ALA A 204 -8.55 0.69 2.04
CA ALA A 204 -9.85 1.33 1.96
C ALA A 204 -10.64 1.22 3.27
N VAL A 205 -10.59 0.07 3.96
CA VAL A 205 -11.22 -0.10 5.28
C VAL A 205 -10.64 0.88 6.29
N ILE A 206 -9.30 0.98 6.34
CA ILE A 206 -8.59 1.87 7.27
C ILE A 206 -9.00 3.33 7.07
N GLY A 207 -9.15 3.77 5.82
CA GLY A 207 -9.62 5.13 5.52
C GLY A 207 -11.09 5.39 5.87
N GLY A 208 -11.91 4.33 6.06
CA GLY A 208 -13.37 4.41 6.23
C GLY A 208 -13.87 4.62 7.66
N GLY A 209 -13.01 4.55 8.68
CA GLY A 209 -13.32 4.98 10.05
C GLY A 209 -14.03 3.97 10.96
N THR A 210 -15.29 3.59 10.69
CA THR A 210 -16.09 2.74 11.60
C THR A 210 -15.97 1.25 11.27
N GLY A 211 -16.13 0.36 12.26
CA GLY A 211 -16.14 -1.09 12.03
C GLY A 211 -14.84 -1.71 11.49
N VAL A 212 -13.75 -0.95 11.52
CA VAL A 212 -12.47 -1.28 10.89
C VAL A 212 -11.98 -2.66 11.34
N VAL A 213 -12.01 -2.95 12.65
CA VAL A 213 -11.45 -4.20 13.17
C VAL A 213 -12.25 -5.43 12.68
N GLY A 214 -13.58 -5.36 12.69
CA GLY A 214 -14.43 -6.45 12.19
C GLY A 214 -14.25 -6.68 10.69
N THR A 215 -14.25 -5.61 9.90
CA THR A 215 -14.05 -5.70 8.46
C THR A 215 -12.64 -6.18 8.09
N ILE A 216 -11.59 -5.73 8.80
CA ILE A 216 -10.23 -6.25 8.63
C ILE A 216 -10.20 -7.75 8.93
N ALA A 217 -10.80 -8.19 10.03
CA ALA A 217 -10.85 -9.61 10.38
C ALA A 217 -11.55 -10.44 9.28
N GLY A 218 -12.65 -9.94 8.70
CA GLY A 218 -13.32 -10.59 7.57
C GLY A 218 -12.46 -10.66 6.31
N ILE A 219 -11.66 -9.62 6.02
CA ILE A 219 -10.70 -9.61 4.90
C ILE A 219 -9.54 -10.60 5.14
N LEU A 220 -9.11 -10.76 6.39
CA LEU A 220 -8.04 -11.68 6.77
C LEU A 220 -8.52 -13.13 6.87
N ALA A 221 -9.81 -13.39 7.04
CA ALA A 221 -10.33 -14.76 7.19
C ALA A 221 -9.83 -15.76 6.14
N PRO A 222 -9.76 -15.44 4.83
CA PRO A 222 -9.28 -16.36 3.80
C PRO A 222 -7.78 -16.67 3.87
N THR A 223 -7.00 -15.97 4.70
CA THR A 223 -5.57 -16.25 4.86
C THR A 223 -5.29 -17.58 5.57
N GLY A 224 -6.28 -18.13 6.29
CA GLY A 224 -6.11 -19.30 7.14
C GLY A 224 -5.44 -19.01 8.49
N LEU A 225 -5.31 -17.74 8.87
CA LEU A 225 -4.86 -17.35 10.20
C LEU A 225 -5.79 -17.91 11.28
N GLY A 226 -5.22 -18.42 12.37
CA GLY A 226 -6.00 -18.72 13.57
C GLY A 226 -6.62 -17.46 14.16
N ALA A 227 -7.73 -17.61 14.87
CA ALA A 227 -8.51 -16.47 15.37
C ALA A 227 -7.72 -15.52 16.26
N ALA A 228 -6.88 -16.04 17.15
CA ALA A 228 -6.02 -15.23 18.01
C ALA A 228 -5.07 -14.33 17.21
N ALA A 229 -4.42 -14.90 16.19
CA ALA A 229 -3.50 -14.17 15.31
C ALA A 229 -4.23 -13.14 14.45
N ALA A 230 -5.40 -13.50 13.90
CA ALA A 230 -6.21 -12.61 13.10
C ALA A 230 -6.77 -11.44 13.90
N GLY A 231 -7.20 -11.67 15.14
CA GLY A 231 -7.68 -10.64 16.05
C GLY A 231 -6.60 -9.65 16.44
N ALA A 232 -5.44 -10.17 16.83
CA ALA A 232 -4.27 -9.35 17.15
C ALA A 232 -3.83 -8.51 15.95
N LEU A 233 -3.74 -9.11 14.76
CA LEU A 233 -3.40 -8.40 13.54
C LEU A 233 -4.47 -7.39 13.15
N ALA A 234 -5.76 -7.72 13.23
CA ALA A 234 -6.82 -6.78 12.91
C ALA A 234 -6.76 -5.54 13.81
N GLY A 235 -6.54 -5.71 15.12
CA GLY A 235 -6.35 -4.61 16.06
C GLY A 235 -5.09 -3.79 15.76
N VAL A 236 -3.95 -4.44 15.47
CA VAL A 236 -2.70 -3.75 15.10
C VAL A 236 -2.87 -2.97 13.80
N LEU A 237 -3.49 -3.57 12.77
CA LEU A 237 -3.66 -2.96 11.45
C LEU A 237 -4.66 -1.81 11.48
N ALA A 238 -5.70 -1.88 12.33
CA ALA A 238 -6.63 -0.80 12.54
C ALA A 238 -5.94 0.47 13.06
N VAL A 239 -4.90 0.30 13.90
CA VAL A 239 -4.12 1.41 14.47
C VAL A 239 -2.98 1.83 13.52
N ALA A 240 -2.30 0.84 12.93
CA ALA A 240 -1.12 1.02 12.10
C ALA A 240 -1.47 1.32 10.63
N GLY A 241 -2.69 1.76 10.35
CA GLY A 241 -3.19 1.86 8.99
C GLY A 241 -2.35 2.72 8.04
N ALA A 242 -1.67 3.74 8.58
CA ALA A 242 -0.71 4.56 7.83
C ALA A 242 0.53 3.77 7.37
N PHE A 243 1.00 2.78 8.15
CA PHE A 243 2.18 1.97 7.82
C PHE A 243 1.92 1.02 6.66
N LEU A 244 0.71 0.48 6.56
CA LEU A 244 0.32 -0.35 5.41
C LEU A 244 0.38 0.43 4.10
N GLY A 245 0.03 1.71 4.11
CA GLY A 245 0.13 2.57 2.92
C GLY A 245 1.55 2.65 2.38
N VAL A 246 2.56 2.66 3.27
CA VAL A 246 3.99 2.69 2.90
C VAL A 246 4.43 1.36 2.28
N CYS A 247 3.92 0.23 2.79
CA CYS A 247 4.28 -1.11 2.31
C CYS A 247 3.44 -1.62 1.13
N ALA A 248 2.30 -1.00 0.86
CA ALA A 248 1.41 -1.37 -0.24
C ALA A 248 1.95 -1.00 -1.63
N ALA A 249 3.07 -0.29 -1.70
CA ALA A 249 3.64 0.18 -2.94
C ALA A 249 4.54 -0.87 -3.61
N LYS A 250 3.94 -1.84 -4.33
CA LYS A 250 4.37 -2.36 -5.65
C LYS A 250 3.83 -3.76 -5.97
N GLY A 251 3.05 -3.87 -7.04
CA GLY A 251 2.86 -5.13 -7.79
C GLY A 251 1.97 -6.18 -7.12
N ARG A 252 2.58 -7.09 -6.35
CA ARG A 252 1.97 -8.36 -5.91
C ARG A 252 1.27 -8.31 -4.55
N GLY A 253 1.15 -7.13 -3.96
CA GLY A 253 0.57 -6.96 -2.64
C GLY A 253 1.63 -6.86 -1.56
N THR A 254 1.28 -7.23 -0.32
CA THR A 254 2.11 -6.98 0.85
C THR A 254 2.29 -8.24 1.68
N VAL A 255 3.43 -8.36 2.36
CA VAL A 255 3.68 -9.33 3.41
C VAL A 255 3.73 -8.58 4.72
N ILE A 256 2.88 -8.97 5.67
CA ILE A 256 2.89 -8.46 7.04
C ILE A 256 3.62 -9.48 7.89
N HIS A 257 4.65 -9.02 8.59
CA HIS A 257 5.41 -9.82 9.53
C HIS A 257 5.06 -9.37 10.94
N ASN A 258 4.70 -10.32 11.79
CA ASN A 258 4.46 -10.08 13.21
C ASN A 258 5.14 -11.17 14.02
N ILE A 259 5.63 -10.85 15.22
CA ILE A 259 6.17 -11.84 16.15
C ILE A 259 5.19 -11.92 17.34
N PRO A 260 4.18 -12.80 17.33
CA PRO A 260 3.30 -12.98 18.47
C PRO A 260 4.08 -13.40 19.72
N PRO A 261 3.71 -12.94 20.94
CA PRO A 261 2.60 -12.03 21.27
C PRO A 261 2.98 -10.53 21.22
N SER A 262 4.12 -10.18 20.60
CA SER A 262 4.59 -8.80 20.55
C SER A 262 3.77 -7.93 19.59
N THR A 263 3.82 -6.62 19.80
CA THR A 263 3.27 -5.62 18.88
C THR A 263 4.23 -5.28 17.74
N ILE A 264 5.42 -5.91 17.68
CA ILE A 264 6.42 -5.67 16.65
C ILE A 264 5.87 -6.19 15.33
N THR A 265 5.51 -5.25 14.45
CA THR A 265 4.92 -5.54 13.15
C THR A 265 5.62 -4.69 12.10
N TRP A 266 6.02 -5.33 11.01
CA TRP A 266 6.58 -4.65 9.85
C TRP A 266 6.01 -5.26 8.57
N CYS A 267 6.22 -4.60 7.45
CA CYS A 267 5.69 -5.07 6.17
C CYS A 267 6.68 -4.87 5.03
N ASN A 268 6.58 -5.75 4.03
CA ASN A 268 7.38 -5.76 2.81
C ASN A 268 6.49 -5.93 1.58
N SER A 269 6.96 -5.54 0.41
CA SER A 269 6.29 -5.90 -0.85
C SER A 269 6.48 -7.40 -1.15
N GLN A 270 5.43 -8.05 -1.68
CA GLN A 270 5.52 -9.42 -2.21
C GLN A 270 6.26 -9.53 -3.54
#